data_AF-A0A7C5N6D4-F1
#
_entry.id   AF-A0A7C5N6D4-F1
#
_cell.length_a   1.000
_cell.length_b   1.000
_cell.length_c   1.000
_cell.angle_alpha   90.00
_cell.angle_beta   90.00
_cell.angle_gamma   90.00
#
_symmetry.space_group_name_H-M   'P 1'
#
loop_
_entity.id
_entity.type
_entity.pdbx_description
1 polymer ?
#
loop_
_entity_poly.entity_id
_entity_poly.type
_entity_poly.pdbx_seq_one_letter_code
_entity_poly.pdbx_strand_id
1 'polypeptide(L)'
;MKNLQHFEIDHVIRFQTNRYGLTEMLISNDAAEAVIYLRGGNLTHFQPRGESAVIFGVETCEMHPEKTLHAGIPICWPWFGPHPTDSDKPQHGFARNKEWEVRETEQLANGETRVVLGLHEDEETLELFEHMFDLTLTFTIGKQLLIDRRTYNSNAEPFHFT
;
A
#
# COMPACT_ATOMS: atom_id res chain seq x y z
N MET A 1 -18.62 1.14 6.58
CA MET A 1 -17.67 0.36 5.76
C MET A 1 -17.56 1.02 4.40
N LYS A 2 -16.36 1.35 3.91
CA LYS A 2 -16.16 1.82 2.53
C LYS A 2 -16.63 0.69 1.59
N ASN A 3 -17.46 1.01 0.60
CA ASN A 3 -17.95 0.00 -0.34
C ASN A 3 -16.85 -0.28 -1.38
N LEU A 4 -16.12 -1.37 -1.20
CA LEU A 4 -15.02 -1.79 -2.08
C LEU A 4 -15.47 -2.68 -3.23
N GLN A 5 -16.74 -3.10 -3.28
CA GLN A 5 -17.24 -4.06 -4.27
C GLN A 5 -17.07 -3.58 -5.71
N HIS A 6 -17.10 -2.27 -5.96
CA HIS A 6 -16.91 -1.73 -7.31
C HIS A 6 -15.47 -1.90 -7.83
N PHE A 7 -14.50 -2.09 -6.93
CA PHE A 7 -13.10 -2.34 -7.27
C PHE A 7 -12.77 -3.83 -7.42
N GLU A 8 -13.73 -4.72 -7.14
CA GLU A 8 -13.57 -6.14 -7.40
C GLU A 8 -13.62 -6.41 -8.90
N ILE A 9 -12.83 -7.40 -9.33
CA ILE A 9 -12.83 -7.91 -10.69
C ILE A 9 -13.10 -9.39 -10.55
N ASP A 10 -14.17 -9.86 -11.19
CA ASP A 10 -14.63 -11.24 -11.04
C ASP A 10 -13.49 -12.24 -11.26
N HIS A 11 -13.35 -13.17 -10.32
CA HIS A 11 -12.27 -14.15 -10.24
C HIS A 11 -10.81 -13.61 -10.16
N VAL A 12 -10.58 -12.29 -10.23
CA VAL A 12 -9.23 -11.69 -10.26
C VAL A 12 -8.92 -10.90 -8.99
N ILE A 13 -9.80 -9.98 -8.56
CA ILE A 13 -9.62 -9.17 -7.37
C ILE A 13 -10.80 -9.39 -6.43
N ARG A 14 -10.50 -9.73 -5.17
CA ARG A 14 -11.49 -9.73 -4.09
C ARG A 14 -10.95 -9.05 -2.85
N PHE A 15 -11.84 -8.47 -2.05
CA PHE A 15 -11.47 -7.95 -0.73
C PHE A 15 -11.92 -8.89 0.36
N GLN A 16 -11.12 -8.97 1.43
CA GLN A 16 -11.54 -9.63 2.67
C GLN A 16 -11.03 -8.86 3.88
N THR A 17 -11.73 -9.01 5.00
CA THR A 17 -11.22 -8.58 6.30
C THR A 17 -10.67 -9.80 7.02
N ASN A 18 -9.41 -9.74 7.44
CA ASN A 18 -8.79 -10.85 8.15
C ASN A 18 -9.18 -10.89 9.65
N ARG A 19 -8.68 -11.89 10.38
CA ARG A 19 -8.96 -12.08 11.81
C ARG A 19 -8.52 -10.92 12.71
N TYR A 20 -7.67 -10.03 12.22
CA TYR A 20 -7.17 -8.86 12.92
C TYR A 20 -7.94 -7.59 12.55
N GLY A 21 -8.96 -7.67 11.70
CA GLY A 21 -9.73 -6.50 11.27
C GLY A 21 -9.07 -5.69 10.15
N LEU A 22 -7.98 -6.17 9.56
CA LEU A 22 -7.29 -5.51 8.44
C LEU A 22 -7.91 -5.92 7.11
N THR A 23 -8.07 -4.95 6.19
CA THR A 23 -8.55 -5.22 4.84
C THR A 23 -7.42 -5.64 3.91
N GLU A 24 -7.60 -6.80 3.30
CA GLU A 24 -6.71 -7.42 2.32
C GLU A 24 -7.37 -7.40 0.95
N MET A 25 -6.64 -6.89 -0.03
CA MET A 25 -6.92 -7.07 -1.45
C MET A 25 -6.15 -8.29 -1.93
N LEU A 26 -6.89 -9.32 -2.34
CA LEU A 26 -6.35 -10.54 -2.89
C LEU A 26 -6.45 -10.50 -4.40
N ILE A 27 -5.31 -10.68 -5.06
CA ILE A 27 -5.18 -10.60 -6.51
C ILE A 27 -4.72 -11.96 -7.03
N SER A 28 -5.41 -12.50 -8.01
CA SER A 28 -5.13 -13.80 -8.60
C SER A 28 -5.46 -13.74 -10.10
N ASN A 29 -4.47 -13.51 -10.94
CA ASN A 29 -4.61 -13.57 -12.39
C ASN A 29 -3.85 -14.77 -12.97
N ASP A 30 -3.83 -14.87 -14.29
CA ASP A 30 -3.15 -15.96 -15.02
C ASP A 30 -1.62 -15.92 -14.89
N ALA A 31 -1.06 -14.77 -14.49
CA ALA A 31 0.38 -14.55 -14.43
C ALA A 31 0.95 -14.65 -13.00
N ALA A 32 0.19 -14.27 -11.97
CA ALA A 32 0.63 -14.28 -10.58
C ALA A 32 -0.54 -14.24 -9.58
N GLU A 33 -0.18 -14.40 -8.31
CA GLU A 33 -0.99 -14.04 -7.16
C GLU A 33 -0.26 -13.01 -6.29
N ALA A 34 -1.02 -12.13 -5.65
CA ALA A 34 -0.51 -11.11 -4.75
C ALA A 34 -1.51 -10.78 -3.64
N VAL A 35 -1.00 -10.27 -2.52
CA VAL A 35 -1.79 -9.77 -1.40
C VAL A 35 -1.32 -8.37 -1.05
N ILE A 36 -2.25 -7.41 -1.04
CA ILE A 36 -2.01 -6.02 -0.65
C ILE A 36 -2.91 -5.68 0.53
N TYR A 37 -2.31 -5.24 1.63
CA TYR A 37 -3.04 -4.63 2.73
C TYR A 37 -3.33 -3.17 2.42
N LEU A 38 -4.58 -2.75 2.59
CA LEU A 38 -4.94 -1.34 2.44
C LEU A 38 -4.24 -0.49 3.52
N ARG A 39 -4.09 -1.03 4.73
CA ARG A 39 -3.21 -0.45 5.73
C ARG A 39 -1.75 -0.47 5.24
N GLY A 40 -1.18 0.72 5.13
CA GLY A 40 0.18 0.96 4.68
C GLY A 40 0.39 0.86 3.17
N GLY A 41 -0.66 0.56 2.40
CA GLY A 41 -0.53 0.22 0.98
C GLY A 41 0.47 -0.92 0.77
N ASN A 42 0.50 -1.87 1.70
CA ASN A 42 1.62 -2.79 1.88
C ASN A 42 1.38 -4.10 1.11
N LEU A 43 2.21 -4.35 0.09
CA LEU A 43 2.22 -5.64 -0.60
C LEU A 43 3.00 -6.66 0.23
N THR A 44 2.32 -7.70 0.70
CA THR A 44 2.89 -8.72 1.59
C THR A 44 3.13 -10.06 0.92
N HIS A 45 2.53 -10.31 -0.25
CA HIS A 45 2.73 -11.53 -1.02
C HIS A 45 2.80 -11.18 -2.50
N PHE A 46 3.73 -11.83 -3.20
CA PHE A 46 3.76 -11.85 -4.66
C PHE A 46 4.42 -13.14 -5.12
N GLN A 47 3.72 -13.87 -5.97
CA GLN A 47 4.18 -15.14 -6.53
C GLN A 47 3.73 -15.25 -8.00
N PRO A 48 4.68 -15.22 -8.95
CA PRO A 48 4.41 -15.60 -10.34
C PRO A 48 3.91 -17.05 -10.44
N ARG A 49 2.99 -17.34 -11.36
CA ARG A 49 2.48 -18.70 -11.57
C ARG A 49 3.60 -19.65 -11.98
N GLY A 50 3.64 -20.81 -11.35
CA GLY A 50 4.65 -21.84 -11.60
C GLY A 50 6.00 -21.60 -10.91
N GLU A 51 6.15 -20.47 -10.22
CA GLU A 51 7.38 -20.11 -9.49
C GLU A 51 7.16 -20.13 -7.98
N SER A 52 8.25 -20.06 -7.23
CA SER A 52 8.19 -19.82 -5.77
C SER A 52 7.78 -18.38 -5.47
N ALA A 53 7.19 -18.15 -4.30
CA ALA A 53 6.92 -16.80 -3.82
C ALA A 53 8.21 -15.96 -3.81
N VAL A 54 8.11 -14.72 -4.28
CA VAL A 54 9.22 -13.76 -4.35
C VAL A 54 9.18 -12.83 -3.14
N ILE A 55 7.96 -12.41 -2.76
CA ILE A 55 7.70 -11.65 -1.54
C ILE A 55 6.96 -12.56 -0.58
N PHE A 56 7.54 -12.77 0.59
CA PHE A 56 7.05 -13.73 1.57
C PHE A 56 6.17 -13.04 2.62
N GLY A 57 4.93 -13.49 2.73
CA GLY A 57 3.99 -13.07 3.77
C GLY A 57 4.31 -13.74 5.11
N VAL A 58 4.44 -12.90 6.15
CA VAL A 58 3.90 -12.95 7.52
C VAL A 58 3.48 -14.28 8.20
N GLU A 59 4.00 -15.47 7.88
CA GLU A 59 3.59 -16.70 8.59
C GLU A 59 3.79 -16.62 10.13
N THR A 60 4.59 -15.67 10.62
CA THR A 60 4.94 -15.53 12.03
C THR A 60 4.76 -14.13 12.66
N CYS A 61 4.36 -13.07 11.94
CA CYS A 61 4.16 -11.77 12.61
C CYS A 61 2.73 -11.62 13.12
N GLU A 62 2.59 -11.40 14.43
CA GLU A 62 1.33 -10.94 15.02
C GLU A 62 0.96 -9.57 14.44
N MET A 63 -0.07 -9.55 13.60
CA MET A 63 -0.58 -8.31 13.02
C MET A 63 -1.58 -7.67 13.99
N HIS A 64 -1.10 -6.77 14.84
CA HIS A 64 -2.00 -5.95 15.64
C HIS A 64 -2.41 -4.70 14.85
N PRO A 65 -3.70 -4.30 14.86
CA PRO A 65 -4.16 -3.04 14.26
C PRO A 65 -3.36 -1.81 14.71
N GLU A 66 -2.89 -1.84 15.94
CA GLU A 66 -2.11 -0.78 16.60
C GLU A 66 -0.61 -0.80 16.20
N LYS A 67 -0.08 -1.93 15.71
CA LYS A 67 1.36 -2.11 15.44
C LYS A 67 1.67 -2.02 13.96
N THR A 68 2.83 -1.48 13.61
CA THR A 68 3.33 -1.47 12.23
C THR A 68 3.46 -2.88 11.69
N LEU A 69 3.07 -3.08 10.43
CA LEU A 69 3.23 -4.35 9.72
C LEU A 69 4.70 -4.52 9.29
N HIS A 70 5.40 -5.51 9.86
CA HIS A 70 6.82 -5.78 9.61
C HIS A 70 7.06 -6.88 8.56
N ALA A 71 6.30 -6.85 7.47
CA ALA A 71 6.42 -7.83 6.39
C ALA A 71 6.11 -7.18 5.05
N GLY A 72 6.48 -7.84 3.96
CA GLY A 72 6.23 -7.33 2.62
C GLY A 72 7.12 -6.15 2.24
N ILE A 73 6.54 -5.18 1.54
CA ILE A 73 7.22 -4.00 1.00
C ILE A 73 6.69 -2.74 1.72
N PRO A 74 7.26 -2.37 2.89
CA PRO A 74 6.80 -1.23 3.67
C PRO A 74 7.11 0.10 2.98
N ILE A 75 6.15 1.01 3.00
CA ILE A 75 6.27 2.34 2.38
C ILE A 75 6.84 3.35 3.38
N CYS A 76 8.08 3.78 3.14
CA CYS A 76 8.74 4.82 3.94
C CYS A 76 8.48 6.19 3.32
N TRP A 77 7.60 6.98 3.92
CA TRP A 77 7.27 8.33 3.44
C TRP A 77 6.57 9.14 4.56
N PRO A 78 6.87 10.44 4.76
CA PRO A 78 7.73 11.30 3.93
C PRO A 78 9.22 11.35 4.32
N TRP A 79 9.67 10.50 5.25
CA TRP A 79 11.10 10.38 5.54
C TRP A 79 11.53 8.92 5.66
N PHE A 80 12.79 8.65 5.37
CA PHE A 80 13.44 7.37 5.63
C PHE A 80 14.26 7.39 6.94
N GLY A 81 14.08 6.36 7.78
CA GLY A 81 14.79 6.25 9.06
C GLY A 81 14.22 7.18 10.14
N PRO A 82 15.04 7.62 11.11
CA PRO A 82 14.63 8.65 12.08
C PRO A 82 14.21 9.94 11.38
N HIS A 83 13.24 10.66 11.94
CA HIS A 83 12.87 11.97 11.42
C HIS A 83 14.08 12.93 11.54
N PRO A 84 14.33 13.80 10.54
CA PRO A 84 15.60 14.54 10.43
C PRO A 84 15.87 15.52 11.58
N THR A 85 14.83 16.04 12.23
CA THR A 85 14.97 17.10 13.24
C THR A 85 14.17 16.87 14.53
N ASP A 86 13.36 15.81 14.61
CA ASP A 86 12.40 15.60 15.69
C ASP A 86 12.36 14.13 16.06
N SER A 87 13.04 13.75 17.14
CA SER A 87 13.18 12.36 17.57
C SER A 87 11.88 11.74 18.10
N ASP A 88 10.86 12.55 18.39
CA ASP A 88 9.59 12.07 18.93
C ASP A 88 8.65 11.58 17.80
N LYS A 89 8.94 11.95 16.55
CA LYS A 89 8.21 11.47 15.36
C LYS A 89 8.58 10.03 15.00
N PRO A 90 7.64 9.27 14.39
CA PRO A 90 7.87 7.87 14.06
C PRO A 90 9.01 7.69 13.07
N GLN A 91 9.75 6.59 13.18
CA GLN A 91 10.71 6.22 12.15
C GLN A 91 9.99 5.84 10.84
N HIS A 92 10.61 6.15 9.71
CA HIS A 92 10.16 5.85 8.35
C HIS A 92 8.83 6.50 7.94
N GLY A 93 8.51 7.66 8.52
CA GLY A 93 7.28 8.35 8.23
C GLY A 93 6.03 7.65 8.78
N PHE A 94 4.89 8.05 8.24
CA PHE A 94 3.58 7.57 8.67
C PHE A 94 2.83 6.77 7.61
N ALA A 95 3.25 6.83 6.34
CA ALA A 95 2.50 6.23 5.23
C ALA A 95 2.21 4.72 5.42
N ARG A 96 3.17 3.97 5.98
CA ARG A 96 3.04 2.53 6.32
C ARG A 96 2.02 2.19 7.42
N ASN A 97 1.54 3.19 8.17
CA ASN A 97 0.61 2.99 9.28
C ASN A 97 -0.82 3.45 8.96
N LYS A 98 -1.00 4.23 7.88
CA LYS A 98 -2.28 4.79 7.46
C LYS A 98 -3.11 3.81 6.64
N GLU A 99 -4.42 4.00 6.61
CA GLU A 99 -5.33 3.28 5.71
C GLU A 99 -5.34 3.95 4.34
N TRP A 100 -4.96 3.22 3.29
CA TRP A 100 -4.94 3.75 1.92
C TRP A 100 -6.27 3.53 1.21
N GLU A 101 -6.60 4.44 0.31
CA GLU A 101 -7.81 4.37 -0.50
C GLU A 101 -7.53 3.65 -1.81
N VAL A 102 -8.40 2.71 -2.18
CA VAL A 102 -8.40 2.17 -3.54
C VAL A 102 -8.97 3.24 -4.46
N ARG A 103 -8.19 3.67 -5.45
CA ARG A 103 -8.59 4.66 -6.45
C ARG A 103 -8.99 4.02 -7.76
N GLU A 104 -8.31 2.94 -8.13
CA GLU A 104 -8.54 2.26 -9.40
C GLU A 104 -8.12 0.80 -9.32
N THR A 105 -8.87 -0.06 -10.00
CA THR A 105 -8.48 -1.43 -10.32
C THR A 105 -8.80 -1.70 -11.79
N GLU A 106 -7.88 -2.36 -12.49
CA GLU A 106 -8.04 -2.66 -13.91
C GLU A 106 -7.39 -4.01 -14.23
N GLN A 107 -8.06 -4.82 -15.05
CA GLN A 107 -7.41 -5.92 -15.76
C GLN A 107 -6.92 -5.40 -17.10
N LEU A 108 -5.60 -5.38 -17.29
CA LEU A 108 -4.96 -4.90 -18.49
C LEU A 108 -5.16 -5.88 -19.65
N ALA A 109 -5.06 -5.38 -20.88
CA ALA A 109 -5.25 -6.19 -22.09
C ALA A 109 -4.26 -7.37 -22.23
N ASN A 110 -3.10 -7.30 -21.56
CA ASN A 110 -2.10 -8.37 -21.51
C ASN A 110 -2.37 -9.40 -20.39
N GLY A 111 -3.49 -9.27 -19.66
CA GLY A 111 -3.89 -10.16 -18.56
C GLY A 111 -3.31 -9.78 -17.20
N GLU A 112 -2.46 -8.76 -17.11
CA GLU A 112 -1.95 -8.25 -15.83
C GLU A 112 -3.02 -7.46 -15.08
N THR A 113 -2.81 -7.28 -13.78
CA THR A 113 -3.73 -6.52 -12.93
C THR A 113 -3.06 -5.23 -12.47
N ARG A 114 -3.68 -4.08 -12.74
CA ARG A 114 -3.25 -2.78 -12.22
C ARG A 114 -4.12 -2.37 -11.04
N VAL A 115 -3.48 -1.90 -9.98
CA VAL A 115 -4.13 -1.36 -8.78
C VAL A 115 -3.52 -0.01 -8.46
N VAL A 116 -4.34 1.00 -8.24
CA VAL A 116 -3.92 2.33 -7.81
C VAL A 116 -4.46 2.58 -6.41
N LEU A 117 -3.54 2.80 -5.46
CA LEU A 117 -3.85 3.23 -4.10
C LEU A 117 -3.45 4.69 -3.89
N GLY A 118 -4.20 5.40 -3.07
CA GLY A 118 -3.93 6.78 -2.70
C GLY A 118 -3.91 7.03 -1.20
N LEU A 119 -3.07 7.97 -0.79
CA LEU A 119 -3.03 8.56 0.53
C LEU A 119 -2.97 10.08 0.35
N HIS A 120 -3.90 10.79 0.99
CA HIS A 120 -3.95 12.25 1.01
C HIS A 120 -3.84 12.73 2.46
N GLU A 121 -3.65 14.04 2.64
CA GLU A 121 -3.57 14.61 3.98
C GLU A 121 -4.89 14.45 4.76
N ASP A 122 -4.76 14.09 6.05
CA ASP A 122 -5.79 14.23 7.07
C ASP A 122 -5.22 14.99 8.29
N GLU A 123 -6.07 15.29 9.28
CA GLU A 123 -5.68 16.03 10.49
C GLU A 123 -4.43 15.43 11.17
N GLU A 124 -4.38 14.10 11.35
CA GLU A 124 -3.24 13.43 11.98
C GLU A 124 -1.97 13.50 11.13
N THR A 125 -2.08 13.38 9.79
CA THR A 125 -0.88 13.52 8.93
C THR A 125 -0.35 14.94 8.92
N LEU A 126 -1.23 15.95 9.00
CA LEU A 126 -0.83 17.35 9.01
C LEU A 126 -0.12 17.74 10.31
N GLU A 127 -0.44 17.08 11.42
CA GLU A 127 0.33 17.20 12.68
C GLU A 127 1.76 16.63 12.56
N LEU A 128 1.95 15.62 11.71
CA LEU A 128 3.26 14.97 11.51
C LEU A 128 4.08 15.61 10.38
N PHE A 129 3.41 16.13 9.36
CA PHE A 129 3.99 16.72 8.16
C PHE A 129 3.04 17.80 7.66
N GLU A 130 3.38 19.06 8.00
CA GLU A 130 2.54 20.27 7.81
C GLU A 130 2.41 20.72 6.35
N HIS A 131 2.15 19.78 5.44
CA HIS A 131 2.07 19.98 4.02
C HIS A 131 0.93 19.16 3.43
N MET A 132 0.10 19.76 2.57
CA MET A 132 -0.88 19.04 1.76
C MET A 132 -0.17 18.18 0.70
N PHE A 133 -0.60 16.93 0.53
CA PHE A 133 0.07 16.01 -0.37
C PHE A 133 -0.91 15.00 -0.98
N ASP A 134 -0.57 14.51 -2.15
CA ASP A 134 -1.21 13.34 -2.72
C ASP A 134 -0.13 12.30 -3.04
N LEU A 135 -0.14 11.21 -2.29
CA LEU A 135 0.76 10.08 -2.47
C LEU A 135 0.00 8.95 -3.15
N THR A 136 0.48 8.52 -4.30
CA THR A 136 -0.11 7.43 -5.08
C THR A 136 0.87 6.27 -5.18
N LEU A 137 0.37 5.05 -4.98
CA LEU A 137 1.06 3.80 -5.32
C LEU A 137 0.32 3.12 -6.45
N THR A 138 1.06 2.71 -7.47
CA THR A 138 0.53 1.91 -8.57
C THR A 138 1.25 0.56 -8.60
N PHE A 139 0.49 -0.51 -8.40
CA PHE A 139 0.96 -1.88 -8.53
C PHE A 139 0.53 -2.43 -9.87
N THR A 140 1.45 -3.02 -10.64
CA THR A 140 1.12 -3.84 -11.81
C THR A 140 1.61 -5.26 -11.53
N ILE A 141 0.65 -6.18 -11.42
CA ILE A 141 0.84 -7.58 -11.02
C ILE A 141 0.76 -8.45 -12.28
N GLY A 142 1.92 -8.88 -12.76
CA GLY A 142 2.06 -9.82 -13.87
C GLY A 142 3.09 -10.90 -13.56
N LYS A 143 3.78 -11.41 -14.59
CA LYS A 143 4.96 -12.28 -14.39
C LYS A 143 6.08 -11.56 -13.64
N GLN A 144 6.06 -10.23 -13.69
CA GLN A 144 6.87 -9.32 -12.90
C GLN A 144 5.96 -8.48 -12.03
N LEU A 145 6.52 -7.99 -10.91
CA LEU A 145 5.88 -7.00 -10.07
C LEU A 145 6.49 -5.64 -10.39
N LEU A 146 5.68 -4.69 -10.83
CA LEU A 146 6.07 -3.28 -10.94
C LEU A 146 5.34 -2.48 -9.87
N ILE A 147 6.07 -1.59 -9.21
CA ILE A 147 5.56 -0.67 -8.19
C ILE A 147 6.05 0.72 -8.54
N ASP A 148 5.12 1.65 -8.77
CA ASP A 148 5.41 3.05 -8.98
C ASP A 148 4.87 3.88 -7.81
N ARG A 149 5.67 4.84 -7.33
CA ARG A 149 5.30 5.75 -6.26
C ARG A 149 5.38 7.18 -6.78
N ARG A 150 4.26 7.89 -6.73
CA ARG A 150 4.17 9.30 -7.11
C ARG A 150 3.80 10.14 -5.89
N THR A 151 4.56 11.20 -5.65
CA THR A 151 4.19 12.26 -4.72
C THR A 151 3.81 13.49 -5.54
N TYR A 152 2.64 14.04 -5.26
CA TYR A 152 2.20 15.32 -5.76
C TYR A 152 2.12 16.32 -4.60
N ASN A 153 2.76 17.47 -4.76
CA ASN A 153 2.68 18.56 -3.81
C ASN A 153 1.42 19.39 -4.09
N SER A 154 0.45 19.34 -3.18
CA SER A 154 -0.82 20.06 -3.29
C SER A 154 -0.76 21.45 -2.62
N ASN A 155 0.37 21.85 -2.04
CA ASN A 155 0.56 23.19 -1.48
C ASN A 155 0.84 24.24 -2.56
N ALA A 156 0.69 25.50 -2.17
CA ALA A 156 1.18 26.63 -2.97
C ALA A 156 2.72 26.69 -3.01
N GLU A 157 3.37 26.27 -1.92
CA GLU A 157 4.82 26.34 -1.77
C GLU A 157 5.49 24.96 -1.89
N PRO A 158 6.77 24.89 -2.33
CA PRO A 158 7.53 23.64 -2.30
C PRO A 158 7.66 23.06 -0.89
N PHE A 159 7.61 21.73 -0.77
CA PHE A 159 8.02 21.02 0.45
C PHE A 159 9.20 20.10 0.20
N HIS A 160 9.89 19.75 1.29
CA HIS A 160 11.01 18.81 1.29
C HIS A 160 10.65 17.54 2.07
N PHE A 161 11.13 16.41 1.57
CA PHE A 161 10.94 15.09 2.17
C PHE A 161 12.19 14.22 1.87
N THR A 162 12.45 13.17 2.67
CA THR A 162 13.71 12.40 2.62
C THR A 162 13.53 10.89 2.47
#